data_AF-J9GQ86-F1
#
_entry.id   AF-J9GQ86-F1
#
_cell.length_a   1.000
_cell.length_b   1.000
_cell.length_c   1.000
_cell.angle_alpha   90.00
_cell.angle_beta   90.00
_cell.angle_gamma   90.00
#
_symmetry.space_group_name_H-M   'P 1'
#
loop_
_entity.id
_entity.type
_entity.pdbx_description
1 polymer ?
#
loop_
_entity_poly.entity_id
_entity_poly.type
_entity_poly.pdbx_seq_one_letter_code
_entity_poly.pdbx_strand_id
1 'polypeptide(L)'
;MRIVSYYVVGLMMLLPGWMCMSCGKKVANESRVDGWYHVYSGQSDSLSAIPIATVDEFASLRLDTDAYGRHGIYGQVNLFYFDHWTAEIEKAMGKKIAFVMNDSVIVVSKVTGEIERLGLFIIGSRHYNRLKTLCDTLNSRINFRMQDSLTQLGMKKLWAEAHAYKAMITDTTFLQTKGTMSYAAVDMLNGYGFNPFYAYNQVVYLTALDRFRSRLSERKGRLVVPECQAEELYMSDDLFQFIKLLFKDWNLWIKEGRCRLVKDERGLYTVEPVKKK
;
A
#
# COMPACT_ATOMS: atom_id res chain seq x y z
N MET A 1 38.95 59.24 19.41
CA MET A 1 39.22 58.97 20.84
C MET A 1 37.96 59.27 21.63
N ARG A 2 37.44 58.30 22.41
CA ARG A 2 36.32 58.39 23.40
C ARG A 2 34.96 58.84 22.83
N ILE A 3 33.96 57.95 22.77
CA ILE A 3 32.96 57.67 23.82
C ILE A 3 32.33 58.96 24.37
N VAL A 4 31.00 59.06 24.31
CA VAL A 4 30.10 59.30 25.47
C VAL A 4 28.67 59.55 24.95
N SER A 5 27.76 58.64 25.31
CA SER A 5 26.30 58.79 25.33
C SER A 5 25.86 59.95 26.21
N TYR A 6 24.69 60.57 25.95
CA TYR A 6 23.70 60.89 27.01
C TYR A 6 22.26 60.97 26.44
N TYR A 7 21.35 60.35 27.19
CA TYR A 7 19.89 60.35 27.08
C TYR A 7 19.28 61.68 27.57
N VAL A 8 18.17 62.15 26.97
CA VAL A 8 17.00 62.82 27.62
C VAL A 8 15.84 62.79 26.59
N VAL A 9 14.85 61.89 26.69
CA VAL A 9 13.52 62.02 27.32
C VAL A 9 12.65 63.21 26.83
N GLY A 10 11.52 62.86 26.18
CA GLY A 10 10.22 63.52 26.43
C GLY A 10 9.64 64.40 25.31
N LEU A 11 8.54 63.95 24.71
CA LEU A 11 7.17 64.50 24.92
C LEU A 11 6.27 64.37 23.66
N MET A 12 5.24 63.52 23.81
CA MET A 12 3.85 63.63 23.33
C MET A 12 3.47 63.91 21.86
N MET A 13 2.69 62.93 21.36
CA MET A 13 1.34 63.08 20.77
C MET A 13 1.19 63.72 19.38
N LEU A 14 0.81 62.90 18.38
CA LEU A 14 -0.55 62.79 17.83
C LEU A 14 -0.52 62.04 16.48
N LEU A 15 -1.26 60.93 16.41
CA LEU A 15 -1.68 60.31 15.15
C LEU A 15 -2.68 61.25 14.43
N PRO A 16 -2.68 61.26 13.09
CA PRO A 16 -3.92 60.93 12.40
C PRO A 16 -3.72 59.86 11.33
N GLY A 17 -4.74 58.99 11.26
CA GLY A 17 -4.75 57.76 10.50
C GLY A 17 -4.54 57.93 9.01
N TRP A 18 -3.71 57.05 8.47
CA TRP A 18 -3.73 56.72 7.05
C TRP A 18 -4.73 55.56 6.88
N MET A 19 -5.84 55.85 6.20
CA MET A 19 -6.74 54.84 5.67
C MET A 19 -5.93 53.87 4.80
N CYS A 20 -5.77 52.63 5.27
CA CYS A 20 -5.42 51.51 4.42
C CYS A 20 -6.56 51.30 3.43
N MET A 21 -6.42 51.81 2.22
CA MET A 21 -7.13 51.26 1.07
C MET A 21 -6.60 49.84 0.83
N SER A 22 -7.23 48.87 1.50
CA SER A 22 -7.10 47.47 1.14
C SER A 22 -7.77 47.30 -0.21
N CYS A 23 -6.99 47.40 -1.28
CA CYS A 23 -7.39 46.92 -2.59
C CYS A 23 -7.57 45.41 -2.43
N GLY A 24 -8.83 44.99 -2.23
CA GLY A 24 -9.24 43.60 -2.21
C GLY A 24 -8.90 42.96 -3.54
N LYS A 25 -7.68 42.44 -3.65
CA LYS A 25 -7.40 41.34 -4.57
C LYS A 25 -8.33 40.22 -4.11
N LYS A 26 -9.45 40.04 -4.80
CA LYS A 26 -10.07 38.72 -4.90
C LYS A 26 -8.95 37.82 -5.41
N VAL A 27 -8.36 37.05 -4.51
CA VAL A 27 -7.57 35.88 -4.89
C VAL A 27 -8.55 35.08 -5.74
N ALA A 28 -8.28 34.98 -7.04
CA ALA A 28 -8.96 33.98 -7.85
C ALA A 28 -8.68 32.67 -7.12
N ASN A 29 -9.71 32.07 -6.52
CA ASN A 29 -9.56 30.76 -5.90
C ASN A 29 -9.13 29.84 -7.05
N GLU A 30 -7.86 29.48 -7.08
CA GLU A 30 -7.40 28.38 -7.90
C GLU A 30 -8.24 27.17 -7.49
N SER A 31 -8.94 26.55 -8.45
CA SER A 31 -9.74 25.36 -8.19
C SER A 31 -8.84 24.30 -7.54
N ARG A 32 -9.34 23.66 -6.48
CA ARG A 32 -8.64 22.57 -5.82
C ARG A 32 -8.41 21.44 -6.83
N VAL A 33 -7.23 20.85 -6.79
CA VAL A 33 -6.93 19.66 -7.60
C VAL A 33 -7.82 18.52 -7.16
N ASP A 34 -8.37 17.76 -8.10
CA ASP A 34 -9.27 16.65 -7.77
C ASP A 34 -8.50 15.54 -7.04
N GLY A 35 -9.03 15.07 -5.91
CA GLY A 35 -8.31 14.15 -5.05
C GLY A 35 -8.89 13.92 -3.66
N TRP A 36 -8.17 13.16 -2.85
CA TRP A 36 -8.45 12.93 -1.43
C TRP A 36 -7.80 14.01 -0.57
N TYR A 37 -8.50 14.48 0.46
CA TYR A 37 -8.07 15.53 1.37
C TYR A 37 -8.34 15.14 2.83
N HIS A 38 -7.52 15.65 3.76
CA HIS A 38 -7.83 15.57 5.19
C HIS A 38 -9.01 16.46 5.53
N VAL A 39 -9.86 16.01 6.46
CA VAL A 39 -10.96 16.82 7.00
C VAL A 39 -10.61 17.29 8.42
N TYR A 40 -10.51 18.61 8.61
CA TYR A 40 -10.30 19.26 9.90
C TYR A 40 -11.61 19.84 10.44
N SER A 41 -11.92 19.57 11.71
CA SER A 41 -13.08 20.18 12.38
C SER A 41 -12.80 21.64 12.73
N GLY A 42 -13.72 22.56 12.39
CA GLY A 42 -13.77 23.91 12.99
C GLY A 42 -13.49 25.12 12.11
N GLN A 43 -13.51 25.02 10.78
CA GLN A 43 -13.33 26.17 9.86
C GLN A 43 -14.37 26.18 8.72
N SER A 44 -14.49 27.32 8.01
CA SER A 44 -15.43 27.52 6.89
C SER A 44 -15.12 26.66 5.67
N ASP A 45 -13.85 26.28 5.47
CA ASP A 45 -13.45 25.17 4.61
C ASP A 45 -12.72 24.14 5.48
N SER A 46 -13.39 23.04 5.77
CA SER A 46 -12.92 21.99 6.67
C SER A 46 -11.90 21.05 6.01
N LEU A 47 -11.26 21.43 4.90
CA LEU A 47 -10.35 20.59 4.12
C LEU A 47 -8.89 21.06 4.19
N SER A 48 -7.95 20.12 4.11
CA SER A 48 -6.53 20.48 3.97
C SER A 48 -6.25 21.27 2.69
N ALA A 49 -5.21 22.11 2.71
CA ALA A 49 -4.75 22.84 1.52
C ALA A 49 -4.14 21.88 0.48
N ILE A 50 -3.37 20.89 0.94
CA ILE A 50 -2.67 19.91 0.11
C ILE A 50 -3.49 18.61 0.09
N PRO A 51 -3.66 17.96 -1.08
CA PRO A 51 -4.29 16.65 -1.18
C PRO A 51 -3.40 15.55 -0.57
N ILE A 52 -4.05 14.50 -0.06
CA ILE A 52 -3.44 13.22 0.31
C ILE A 52 -3.00 12.45 -0.94
N ALA A 53 -3.86 12.44 -1.96
CA ALA A 53 -3.56 11.92 -3.29
C ALA A 53 -4.48 12.57 -4.32
N THR A 54 -3.98 12.77 -5.53
CA THR A 54 -4.72 13.32 -6.66
C THR A 54 -5.22 12.23 -7.60
N VAL A 55 -6.20 12.56 -8.46
CA VAL A 55 -6.73 11.61 -9.45
C VAL A 55 -5.64 11.06 -10.39
N ASP A 56 -4.64 11.86 -10.72
CA ASP A 56 -3.52 11.47 -11.58
C ASP A 56 -2.58 10.46 -10.90
N GLU A 57 -2.69 10.30 -9.58
CA GLU A 57 -1.91 9.34 -8.79
C GLU A 57 -2.65 8.02 -8.58
N PHE A 58 -3.85 7.85 -9.16
CA PHE A 58 -4.58 6.59 -9.09
C PHE A 58 -4.10 5.60 -10.17
N ALA A 59 -3.83 4.36 -9.77
CA ALA A 59 -3.44 3.28 -10.68
C ALA A 59 -4.64 2.57 -11.30
N SER A 60 -5.73 2.41 -10.56
CA SER A 60 -6.93 1.74 -11.06
C SER A 60 -8.19 2.25 -10.38
N LEU A 61 -9.30 2.23 -11.12
CA LEU A 61 -10.64 2.51 -10.63
C LEU A 61 -11.61 1.52 -11.27
N ARG A 62 -12.38 0.82 -10.44
CA ARG A 62 -13.44 -0.10 -10.90
C ARG A 62 -14.74 0.19 -10.19
N LEU A 63 -15.83 0.21 -10.94
CA LEU A 63 -17.17 0.20 -10.36
C LEU A 63 -17.51 -1.24 -9.98
N ASP A 64 -17.85 -1.46 -8.72
CA ASP A 64 -18.17 -2.80 -8.20
C ASP A 64 -19.35 -2.75 -7.23
N THR A 65 -19.91 -3.92 -6.93
CA THR A 65 -21.04 -4.09 -6.00
C THR A 65 -20.66 -5.08 -4.93
N ASP A 66 -20.77 -4.69 -3.66
CA ASP A 66 -20.47 -5.57 -2.55
C ASP A 66 -21.53 -6.67 -2.36
N ALA A 67 -21.25 -7.64 -1.49
CA ALA A 67 -22.16 -8.75 -1.18
C ALA A 67 -23.53 -8.31 -0.62
N TYR A 68 -23.67 -7.06 -0.20
CA TYR A 68 -24.90 -6.46 0.30
C TYR A 68 -25.63 -5.64 -0.76
N GLY A 69 -25.19 -5.66 -2.02
CA GLY A 69 -25.77 -4.90 -3.11
C GLY A 69 -25.39 -3.41 -3.11
N ARG A 70 -24.41 -2.98 -2.30
CA ARG A 70 -23.97 -1.59 -2.25
C ARG A 70 -22.94 -1.34 -3.34
N HIS A 71 -23.17 -0.30 -4.12
CA HIS A 71 -22.29 0.08 -5.21
C HIS A 71 -21.19 1.04 -4.73
N GLY A 72 -19.98 0.87 -5.27
CA GLY A 72 -18.85 1.75 -4.97
C GLY A 72 -17.84 1.75 -6.10
N ILE A 73 -17.11 2.86 -6.25
CA ILE A 73 -15.89 2.89 -7.05
C ILE A 73 -14.75 2.47 -6.14
N TYR A 74 -14.15 1.33 -6.44
CA TYR A 74 -12.97 0.83 -5.76
C TYR A 74 -11.75 1.32 -6.51
N GLY A 75 -10.89 2.04 -5.81
CA GLY A 75 -9.68 2.60 -6.37
C GLY A 75 -8.44 2.15 -5.65
N GLN A 76 -7.32 2.27 -6.36
CA GLN A 76 -6.00 2.04 -5.81
C GLN A 76 -5.06 3.17 -6.21
N VAL A 77 -4.29 3.70 -5.26
CA VAL A 77 -3.19 4.63 -5.55
C VAL A 77 -2.04 3.92 -6.23
N ASN A 78 -1.33 4.61 -7.11
CA ASN A 78 -0.16 4.05 -7.76
C ASN A 78 0.91 3.71 -6.73
N LEU A 79 1.57 2.57 -6.98
CA LEU A 79 2.61 2.04 -6.11
C LEU A 79 3.72 3.05 -5.80
N PHE A 80 4.06 3.93 -6.75
CA PHE A 80 5.06 4.97 -6.54
C PHE A 80 4.71 5.92 -5.39
N TYR A 81 3.42 6.21 -5.19
CA TYR A 81 2.92 7.11 -4.14
C TYR A 81 2.47 6.37 -2.88
N PHE A 82 2.64 5.04 -2.84
CA PHE A 82 2.11 4.18 -1.77
C PHE A 82 2.59 4.60 -0.37
N ASP A 83 3.87 4.94 -0.21
CA ASP A 83 4.42 5.34 1.09
C ASP A 83 3.85 6.68 1.56
N HIS A 84 3.71 7.63 0.65
CA HIS A 84 3.12 8.94 0.97
C HIS A 84 1.67 8.77 1.41
N TRP A 85 0.89 8.04 0.61
CA TRP A 85 -0.49 7.71 0.93
C TRP A 85 -0.60 7.04 2.30
N THR A 86 0.22 6.02 2.57
CA THR A 86 0.20 5.28 3.85
C THR A 86 0.50 6.21 5.03
N ALA A 87 1.52 7.06 4.92
CA ALA A 87 1.88 8.02 5.96
C ALA A 87 0.76 9.04 6.23
N GLU A 88 0.05 9.51 5.19
CA GLU A 88 -1.08 10.41 5.36
C GLU A 88 -2.30 9.72 5.98
N ILE A 89 -2.61 8.50 5.56
CA ILE A 89 -3.68 7.68 6.15
C ILE A 89 -3.42 7.40 7.64
N GLU A 90 -2.17 7.16 8.04
CA GLU A 90 -1.79 6.99 9.45
C GLU A 90 -2.09 8.23 10.30
N LYS A 91 -1.86 9.44 9.76
CA LYS A 91 -2.22 10.71 10.43
C LYS A 91 -3.74 10.89 10.56
N ALA A 92 -4.49 10.31 9.62
CA ALA A 92 -5.94 10.38 9.54
C ALA A 92 -6.68 9.27 10.31
N MET A 93 -5.97 8.34 10.96
CA MET A 93 -6.59 7.21 11.68
C MET A 93 -7.68 7.67 12.67
N GLY A 94 -8.88 7.09 12.52
CA GLY A 94 -10.05 7.45 13.33
C GLY A 94 -10.72 8.78 12.96
N LYS A 95 -10.14 9.56 12.04
CA LYS A 95 -10.65 10.84 11.53
C LYS A 95 -11.32 10.64 10.16
N LYS A 96 -11.82 11.74 9.58
CA LYS A 96 -12.45 11.76 8.26
C LYS A 96 -11.49 12.27 7.19
N ILE A 97 -11.62 11.71 6.00
CA ILE A 97 -11.03 12.19 4.75
C ILE A 97 -12.14 12.43 3.73
N ALA A 98 -11.93 13.35 2.79
CA ALA A 98 -12.92 13.70 1.78
C ALA A 98 -12.34 13.55 0.37
N PHE A 99 -13.12 12.98 -0.55
CA PHE A 99 -12.82 13.04 -1.97
C PHE A 99 -13.50 14.28 -2.57
N VAL A 100 -12.70 15.13 -3.21
CA VAL A 100 -13.11 16.38 -3.83
C VAL A 100 -12.96 16.27 -5.33
N MET A 101 -13.97 16.70 -6.07
CA MET A 101 -13.91 16.77 -7.53
C MET A 101 -14.66 18.02 -8.02
N ASN A 102 -14.05 18.79 -8.93
CA ASN A 102 -14.56 20.05 -9.45
C ASN A 102 -15.02 20.98 -8.30
N ASP A 103 -14.13 21.19 -7.32
CA ASP A 103 -14.36 21.99 -6.11
C ASP A 103 -15.53 21.53 -5.20
N SER A 104 -16.08 20.34 -5.44
CA SER A 104 -17.20 19.79 -4.68
C SER A 104 -16.78 18.55 -3.89
N VAL A 105 -17.19 18.47 -2.62
CA VAL A 105 -17.02 17.26 -1.83
C VAL A 105 -17.99 16.19 -2.33
N ILE A 106 -17.44 15.10 -2.87
CA ILE A 106 -18.21 13.98 -3.42
C ILE A 106 -18.53 12.96 -2.33
N VAL A 107 -17.53 12.59 -1.52
CA VAL A 107 -17.70 11.63 -0.42
C VAL A 107 -16.81 12.03 0.76
N VAL A 108 -17.28 11.71 1.97
CA VAL A 108 -16.50 11.81 3.20
C VAL A 108 -16.49 10.42 3.84
N SER A 109 -15.29 9.89 4.08
CA SER A 109 -15.09 8.57 4.68
C SER A 109 -14.33 8.66 5.99
N LYS A 110 -14.60 7.76 6.93
CA LYS A 110 -13.82 7.62 8.17
C LYS A 110 -12.71 6.61 7.92
N VAL A 111 -11.48 6.97 8.25
CA VAL A 111 -10.32 6.09 8.11
C VAL A 111 -10.32 5.06 9.24
N THR A 112 -10.41 3.78 8.88
CA THR A 112 -10.30 2.65 9.83
C THR A 112 -8.93 1.98 9.79
N GLY A 113 -8.21 2.06 8.66
CA GLY A 113 -6.80 1.70 8.54
C GLY A 113 -6.52 0.32 7.93
N GLU A 114 -7.54 -0.53 7.76
CA GLU A 114 -7.35 -1.88 7.20
C GLU A 114 -7.18 -1.86 5.68
N ILE A 115 -8.05 -1.13 4.98
CA ILE A 115 -8.08 -1.08 3.51
C ILE A 115 -7.23 0.10 3.02
N GLU A 116 -7.31 1.23 3.72
CA GLU A 116 -6.62 2.45 3.31
C GLU A 116 -5.11 2.28 3.36
N ARG A 117 -4.54 1.56 4.33
CA ARG A 117 -3.09 1.32 4.37
C ARG A 117 -2.57 0.40 3.25
N LEU A 118 -3.45 -0.27 2.52
CA LEU A 118 -3.12 -1.06 1.33
C LEU A 118 -3.16 -0.22 0.04
N GLY A 119 -3.28 1.10 0.17
CA GLY A 119 -3.41 1.99 -0.99
C GLY A 119 -4.79 1.95 -1.63
N LEU A 120 -5.75 1.28 -0.99
CA LEU A 120 -7.08 1.06 -1.51
C LEU A 120 -8.04 2.10 -0.93
N PHE A 121 -9.01 2.53 -1.73
CA PHE A 121 -10.07 3.44 -1.29
C PHE A 121 -11.39 3.13 -1.98
N ILE A 122 -12.49 3.62 -1.39
CA ILE A 122 -13.84 3.42 -1.91
C ILE A 122 -14.53 4.78 -1.99
N ILE A 123 -15.07 5.10 -3.17
CA ILE A 123 -15.99 6.22 -3.37
C ILE A 123 -17.40 5.64 -3.50
N GLY A 124 -18.16 5.72 -2.41
CA GLY A 124 -19.54 5.20 -2.34
C GLY A 124 -20.60 6.25 -2.66
N SER A 125 -21.75 5.80 -3.16
CA SER A 125 -22.96 6.63 -3.33
C SER A 125 -24.20 5.74 -3.38
N ARG A 126 -25.36 6.30 -3.03
CA ARG A 126 -26.66 5.61 -3.12
C ARG A 126 -27.20 5.53 -4.55
N HIS A 127 -26.60 6.24 -5.49
CA HIS A 127 -27.09 6.32 -6.87
C HIS A 127 -26.10 5.70 -7.84
N TYR A 128 -26.40 4.48 -8.31
CA TYR A 128 -25.55 3.72 -9.24
C TYR A 128 -25.16 4.54 -10.48
N ASN A 129 -26.13 5.17 -11.15
CA ASN A 129 -25.85 5.95 -12.37
C ASN A 129 -24.87 7.11 -12.12
N ARG A 130 -24.91 7.75 -10.93
CA ARG A 130 -23.94 8.79 -10.58
C ARG A 130 -22.54 8.21 -10.37
N LEU A 131 -22.42 7.03 -9.76
CA LEU A 131 -21.13 6.34 -9.62
C LEU A 131 -20.58 5.91 -10.97
N LYS A 132 -21.44 5.41 -11.86
CA LYS A 132 -21.03 5.00 -13.20
C LYS A 132 -20.44 6.18 -13.97
N THR A 133 -21.16 7.29 -14.05
CA THR A 133 -20.67 8.51 -14.71
C THR A 133 -19.38 9.05 -14.07
N LEU A 134 -19.29 9.04 -12.74
CA LEU A 134 -18.08 9.45 -12.03
C LEU A 134 -16.89 8.55 -12.36
N CYS A 135 -17.09 7.23 -12.34
CA CYS A 135 -16.05 6.24 -12.63
C CYS A 135 -15.53 6.40 -14.07
N ASP A 136 -16.44 6.55 -15.04
CA ASP A 136 -16.07 6.74 -16.44
C ASP A 136 -15.31 8.07 -16.63
N THR A 137 -15.73 9.14 -15.92
CA THR A 137 -15.03 10.44 -15.92
C THR A 137 -13.62 10.33 -15.36
N LEU A 138 -13.45 9.70 -14.20
CA LEU A 138 -12.14 9.54 -13.58
C LEU A 138 -11.21 8.66 -14.43
N ASN A 139 -11.72 7.54 -14.96
CA ASN A 139 -10.95 6.66 -15.84
C ASN A 139 -10.49 7.37 -17.13
N SER A 140 -11.27 8.32 -17.66
CA SER A 140 -10.85 9.11 -18.82
C SER A 140 -9.69 10.08 -18.54
N ARG A 141 -9.43 10.39 -17.26
CA ARG A 141 -8.36 11.30 -16.84
C ARG A 141 -7.08 10.58 -16.45
N ILE A 142 -7.16 9.29 -16.09
CA ILE A 142 -5.98 8.49 -15.76
C ILE A 142 -5.09 8.36 -17.00
N ASN A 143 -3.87 8.92 -16.92
CA ASN A 143 -2.88 8.80 -17.98
C ASN A 143 -2.13 7.46 -17.89
N PHE A 144 -2.63 6.44 -18.60
CA PHE A 144 -2.07 5.08 -18.57
C PHE A 144 -0.57 4.99 -18.87
N ARG A 145 -0.02 5.78 -19.80
CA ARG A 145 1.44 5.75 -20.12
C ARG A 145 2.30 6.25 -18.95
N MET A 146 1.81 7.28 -18.26
CA MET A 146 2.46 7.77 -17.05
C MET A 146 2.34 6.72 -15.93
N GLN A 147 1.19 6.06 -15.80
CA GLN A 147 0.99 4.99 -14.83
C GLN A 147 1.95 3.81 -15.04
N ASP A 148 2.21 3.40 -16.28
CA ASP A 148 3.18 2.32 -16.56
C ASP A 148 4.59 2.67 -16.07
N SER A 149 5.03 3.90 -16.35
CA SER A 149 6.35 4.39 -15.95
C SER A 149 6.49 4.49 -14.42
N LEU A 150 5.46 5.01 -13.75
CA LEU A 150 5.41 5.10 -12.29
C LEU A 150 5.34 3.71 -11.64
N THR A 151 4.58 2.79 -12.22
CA THR A 151 4.49 1.41 -11.74
C THR A 151 5.86 0.73 -11.82
N GLN A 152 6.58 0.87 -12.93
CA GLN A 152 7.95 0.34 -13.04
C GLN A 152 8.90 0.92 -11.99
N LEU A 153 8.80 2.24 -11.73
CA LEU A 153 9.63 2.90 -10.72
C LEU A 153 9.27 2.42 -9.30
N GLY A 154 7.98 2.29 -8.99
CA GLY A 154 7.50 1.73 -7.73
C GLY A 154 7.95 0.27 -7.55
N MET A 155 7.87 -0.55 -8.60
CA MET A 155 8.32 -1.94 -8.56
C MET A 155 9.83 -2.03 -8.31
N LYS A 156 10.62 -1.19 -8.97
CA LYS A 156 12.07 -1.11 -8.76
C LYS A 156 12.40 -0.77 -7.31
N LYS A 157 11.65 0.17 -6.72
CA LYS A 157 11.81 0.55 -5.31
C LYS A 157 11.47 -0.61 -4.37
N LEU A 158 10.32 -1.26 -4.55
CA LEU A 158 9.93 -2.41 -3.72
C LEU A 158 10.97 -3.54 -3.75
N TRP A 159 11.49 -3.87 -4.93
CA TRP A 159 12.52 -4.91 -5.06
C TRP A 159 13.85 -4.48 -4.45
N ALA A 160 14.24 -3.21 -4.58
CA ALA A 160 15.45 -2.71 -3.93
C ALA A 160 15.35 -2.84 -2.39
N GLU A 161 14.21 -2.49 -1.80
CA GLU A 161 13.96 -2.66 -0.37
C GLU A 161 13.92 -4.13 0.05
N ALA A 162 13.24 -4.98 -0.72
CA ALA A 162 13.17 -6.42 -0.45
C ALA A 162 14.56 -7.09 -0.53
N HIS A 163 15.40 -6.70 -1.50
CA HIS A 163 16.77 -7.18 -1.61
C HIS A 163 17.67 -6.66 -0.47
N ALA A 164 17.51 -5.40 -0.06
CA ALA A 164 18.21 -4.87 1.10
C ALA A 164 17.83 -5.64 2.37
N TYR A 165 16.54 -5.92 2.58
CA TYR A 165 16.08 -6.76 3.68
C TYR A 165 16.66 -8.18 3.58
N LYS A 166 16.61 -8.82 2.39
CA LYS A 166 17.18 -10.16 2.16
C LYS A 166 18.65 -10.24 2.58
N ALA A 167 19.44 -9.21 2.28
CA ALA A 167 20.86 -9.16 2.63
C ALA A 167 21.11 -9.07 4.15
N MET A 168 20.12 -8.64 4.93
CA MET A 168 20.20 -8.54 6.40
C MET A 168 19.67 -9.80 7.10
N ILE A 169 19.02 -10.72 6.38
CA ILE A 169 18.47 -11.95 6.99
C ILE A 169 19.61 -12.87 7.40
N THR A 170 19.57 -13.29 8.67
CA THR A 170 20.42 -14.33 9.25
C THR A 170 19.61 -15.60 9.54
N ASP A 171 20.27 -16.68 9.98
CA ASP A 171 19.59 -17.94 10.32
C ASP A 171 18.58 -17.81 11.48
N THR A 172 18.72 -16.79 12.33
CA THR A 172 17.87 -16.55 13.51
C THR A 172 16.90 -15.38 13.34
N THR A 173 16.91 -14.71 12.18
CA THR A 173 15.94 -13.63 11.92
C THR A 173 14.53 -14.21 11.89
N PHE A 174 13.61 -13.64 12.66
CA PHE A 174 12.21 -14.03 12.65
C PHE A 174 11.55 -13.62 11.33
N LEU A 175 10.94 -14.58 10.64
CA LEU A 175 10.34 -14.43 9.32
C LEU A 175 8.82 -14.37 9.43
N GLN A 176 8.23 -13.26 9.00
CA GLN A 176 6.79 -13.07 8.98
C GLN A 176 6.40 -12.22 7.78
N THR A 177 5.36 -12.63 7.07
CA THR A 177 4.82 -11.84 5.96
C THR A 177 4.02 -10.64 6.49
N LYS A 178 3.93 -9.58 5.67
CA LYS A 178 2.97 -8.50 5.90
C LYS A 178 1.58 -9.01 5.53
N GLY A 179 0.75 -9.21 6.55
CA GLY A 179 -0.54 -9.88 6.42
C GLY A 179 -0.42 -11.41 6.49
N THR A 180 -1.57 -12.08 6.56
CA THR A 180 -1.64 -13.55 6.61
C THR A 180 -1.08 -14.19 5.34
N MET A 181 -0.22 -15.19 5.51
CA MET A 181 0.39 -15.92 4.41
C MET A 181 -0.66 -16.62 3.54
N SER A 182 -0.57 -16.40 2.23
CA SER A 182 -1.40 -17.03 1.19
C SER A 182 -0.75 -16.84 -0.18
N TYR A 183 -1.28 -17.47 -1.23
CA TYR A 183 -0.83 -17.18 -2.61
C TYR A 183 -0.98 -15.69 -2.95
N ALA A 184 -2.12 -15.08 -2.59
CA ALA A 184 -2.38 -13.66 -2.81
C ALA A 184 -1.40 -12.73 -2.05
N ALA A 185 -0.75 -13.21 -0.97
CA ALA A 185 0.22 -12.44 -0.21
C ALA A 185 1.56 -12.30 -0.94
N VAL A 186 1.92 -13.25 -1.80
CA VAL A 186 3.17 -13.26 -2.59
C VAL A 186 2.97 -12.93 -4.06
N ASP A 187 1.73 -12.92 -4.54
CA ASP A 187 1.41 -12.50 -5.89
C ASP A 187 1.50 -10.97 -6.03
N MET A 188 2.04 -10.53 -7.17
CA MET A 188 2.14 -9.11 -7.53
C MET A 188 0.77 -8.45 -7.70
N LEU A 189 -0.19 -9.19 -8.25
CA LEU A 189 -1.58 -8.77 -8.42
C LEU A 189 -2.48 -9.74 -7.64
N ASN A 190 -3.41 -9.21 -6.87
CA ASN A 190 -4.44 -9.99 -6.19
C ASN A 190 -5.85 -9.45 -6.52
N GLY A 191 -6.88 -10.00 -5.90
CA GLY A 191 -8.28 -9.60 -6.14
C GLY A 191 -8.59 -8.12 -5.87
N TYR A 192 -7.70 -7.40 -5.17
CA TYR A 192 -7.87 -5.98 -4.88
C TYR A 192 -7.08 -5.05 -5.80
N GLY A 193 -6.08 -5.57 -6.51
CA GLY A 193 -5.18 -4.81 -7.37
C GLY A 193 -3.72 -5.19 -7.14
N PHE A 194 -2.82 -4.22 -7.29
CA PHE A 194 -1.40 -4.41 -7.00
C PHE A 194 -1.17 -4.68 -5.52
N ASN A 195 -0.40 -5.71 -5.18
CA ASN A 195 -0.05 -6.02 -3.81
C ASN A 195 1.23 -5.25 -3.43
N PRO A 196 1.18 -4.22 -2.56
CA PRO A 196 2.36 -3.42 -2.23
C PRO A 196 3.42 -4.20 -1.42
N PHE A 197 3.07 -5.37 -0.88
CA PHE A 197 3.96 -6.16 -0.03
C PHE A 197 4.52 -7.41 -0.70
N TYR A 198 4.16 -7.68 -1.97
CA TYR A 198 4.52 -8.94 -2.64
C TYR A 198 6.03 -9.21 -2.65
N ALA A 199 6.86 -8.21 -2.96
CA ALA A 199 8.31 -8.39 -3.06
C ALA A 199 8.93 -8.76 -1.70
N TYR A 200 8.53 -8.06 -0.63
CA TYR A 200 8.93 -8.39 0.74
C TYR A 200 8.45 -9.79 1.13
N ASN A 201 7.16 -10.07 0.91
CA ASN A 201 6.57 -11.37 1.24
C ASN A 201 7.20 -12.52 0.45
N GLN A 202 7.59 -12.32 -0.81
CA GLN A 202 8.33 -13.30 -1.60
C GLN A 202 9.72 -13.59 -1.00
N VAL A 203 10.46 -12.56 -0.58
CA VAL A 203 11.75 -12.74 0.10
C VAL A 203 11.58 -13.53 1.40
N VAL A 204 10.59 -13.17 2.23
CA VAL A 204 10.28 -13.87 3.48
C VAL A 204 9.90 -15.32 3.20
N TYR A 205 8.96 -15.55 2.30
CA TYR A 205 8.46 -16.88 1.95
C TYR A 205 9.56 -17.80 1.41
N LEU A 206 10.37 -17.33 0.45
CA LEU A 206 11.43 -18.13 -0.14
C LEU A 206 12.53 -18.46 0.89
N THR A 207 12.87 -17.51 1.75
CA THR A 207 13.84 -17.76 2.83
C THR A 207 13.31 -18.77 3.84
N ALA A 208 12.05 -18.65 4.24
CA ALA A 208 11.37 -19.59 5.13
C ALA A 208 11.26 -20.98 4.52
N LEU A 209 10.92 -21.06 3.23
CA LEU A 209 10.85 -22.29 2.46
C LEU A 209 12.21 -23.01 2.45
N ASP A 210 13.31 -22.30 2.22
CA ASP A 210 14.64 -22.89 2.25
C ASP A 210 15.04 -23.40 3.63
N ARG A 211 14.75 -22.64 4.69
CA ARG A 211 14.95 -23.11 6.09
C ARG A 211 14.19 -24.41 6.33
N PHE A 212 12.94 -24.49 5.91
CA PHE A 212 12.16 -25.70 6.03
C PHE A 212 12.74 -26.86 5.21
N ARG A 213 13.10 -26.61 3.94
CA ARG A 213 13.67 -27.61 3.04
C ARG A 213 14.96 -28.23 3.57
N SER A 214 15.77 -27.45 4.29
CA SER A 214 17.00 -27.94 4.94
C SER A 214 16.76 -29.02 6.00
N ARG A 215 15.54 -29.10 6.54
CA ARG A 215 15.13 -30.07 7.57
C ARG A 215 14.40 -31.28 7.01
N LEU A 216 14.10 -31.28 5.70
CA LEU A 216 13.42 -32.40 5.06
C LEU A 216 14.35 -33.61 4.93
N SER A 217 13.76 -34.79 5.01
CA SER A 217 14.41 -36.04 4.65
C SER A 217 13.57 -36.80 3.63
N GLU A 218 14.17 -37.80 2.98
CA GLU A 218 13.49 -38.65 2.00
C GLU A 218 13.41 -40.08 2.54
N ARG A 219 12.25 -40.71 2.37
CA ARG A 219 12.05 -42.13 2.68
C ARG A 219 11.10 -42.77 1.66
N LYS A 220 11.62 -43.73 0.89
CA LYS A 220 10.88 -44.48 -0.14
C LYS A 220 10.29 -43.57 -1.24
N GLY A 221 11.07 -42.62 -1.72
CA GLY A 221 10.71 -41.67 -2.77
C GLY A 221 9.73 -40.59 -2.32
N ARG A 222 9.51 -40.42 -1.01
CA ARG A 222 8.59 -39.43 -0.44
C ARG A 222 9.32 -38.53 0.55
N LEU A 223 8.86 -37.29 0.62
CA LEU A 223 9.34 -36.33 1.61
C LEU A 223 8.78 -36.66 2.98
N VAL A 224 9.67 -36.75 3.96
CA VAL A 224 9.35 -36.84 5.37
C VAL A 224 9.49 -35.43 5.95
N VAL A 225 8.35 -34.87 6.33
CA VAL A 225 8.27 -33.55 6.98
C VAL A 225 8.81 -33.68 8.41
N PRO A 226 9.74 -32.83 8.84
CA PRO A 226 10.26 -32.85 10.21
C PRO A 226 9.16 -32.57 11.23
N GLU A 227 9.26 -33.19 12.39
CA GLU A 227 8.46 -32.84 13.56
C GLU A 227 9.16 -31.68 14.28
N CYS A 228 8.87 -30.45 13.82
CA CYS A 228 9.35 -29.21 14.44
C CYS A 228 8.19 -28.21 14.57
N GLN A 229 8.39 -27.19 15.41
CA GLN A 229 7.51 -26.04 15.54
C GLN A 229 8.00 -24.84 14.70
N ALA A 230 7.12 -23.85 14.51
CA ALA A 230 7.43 -22.66 13.74
C ALA A 230 8.59 -21.84 14.35
N GLU A 231 8.65 -21.79 15.69
CA GLU A 231 9.66 -21.08 16.47
C GLU A 231 11.06 -21.67 16.26
N GLU A 232 11.17 -22.99 16.08
CA GLU A 232 12.45 -23.67 15.81
C GLU A 232 13.06 -23.27 14.46
N LEU A 233 12.24 -22.71 13.56
CA LEU A 233 12.67 -22.20 12.26
C LEU A 233 12.63 -20.66 12.19
N TYR A 234 12.38 -20.00 13.33
CA TYR A 234 12.24 -18.55 13.45
C TYR A 234 11.27 -17.98 12.41
N MET A 235 10.03 -18.50 12.35
CA MET A 235 8.98 -17.98 11.45
C MET A 235 7.61 -17.96 12.12
N SER A 236 6.67 -17.19 11.56
CA SER A 236 5.28 -17.17 12.04
C SER A 236 4.54 -18.49 11.76
N ASP A 237 3.55 -18.82 12.60
CA ASP A 237 2.79 -20.07 12.47
C ASP A 237 2.02 -20.14 11.14
N ASP A 238 1.38 -19.06 10.70
CA ASP A 238 0.64 -19.04 9.44
C ASP A 238 1.54 -19.34 8.22
N LEU A 239 2.76 -18.77 8.20
CA LEU A 239 3.76 -19.06 7.19
C LEU A 239 4.25 -20.51 7.25
N PHE A 240 4.49 -21.02 8.47
CA PHE A 240 4.89 -22.41 8.70
C PHE A 240 3.83 -23.41 8.23
N GLN A 241 2.56 -23.21 8.58
CA GLN A 241 1.45 -24.06 8.15
C GLN A 241 1.27 -24.02 6.63
N PHE A 242 1.38 -22.84 6.02
CA PHE A 242 1.31 -22.69 4.56
C PHE A 242 2.39 -23.52 3.85
N ILE A 243 3.63 -23.46 4.34
CA ILE A 243 4.76 -24.26 3.81
C ILE A 243 4.54 -25.77 4.04
N LYS A 244 4.00 -26.17 5.20
CA LYS A 244 3.68 -27.60 5.45
C LYS A 244 2.65 -28.15 4.48
N LEU A 245 1.62 -27.37 4.15
CA LEU A 245 0.61 -27.75 3.17
C LEU A 245 1.24 -27.97 1.78
N LEU A 246 2.19 -27.11 1.37
CA LEU A 246 2.92 -27.29 0.12
C LEU A 246 3.60 -28.67 0.04
N PHE A 247 4.27 -29.12 1.11
CA PHE A 247 4.95 -30.43 1.10
C PHE A 247 3.97 -31.61 1.14
N LYS A 248 2.78 -31.43 1.72
CA LYS A 248 1.68 -32.40 1.61
C LYS A 248 1.24 -32.55 0.15
N ASP A 249 1.10 -31.43 -0.56
CA ASP A 249 0.73 -31.43 -1.98
C ASP A 249 1.83 -32.04 -2.86
N TRP A 250 3.11 -31.74 -2.60
CA TRP A 250 4.22 -32.36 -3.31
C TRP A 250 4.21 -33.88 -3.17
N ASN A 251 4.01 -34.41 -1.96
CA ASN A 251 3.90 -35.84 -1.72
C ASN A 251 2.70 -36.46 -2.46
N LEU A 252 1.58 -35.73 -2.56
CA LEU A 252 0.42 -36.15 -3.33
C LEU A 252 0.76 -36.21 -4.83
N TRP A 253 1.38 -35.16 -5.39
CA TRP A 253 1.76 -35.13 -6.81
C TRP A 253 2.78 -36.20 -7.19
N ILE A 254 3.71 -36.53 -6.28
CA ILE A 254 4.64 -37.65 -6.46
C ILE A 254 3.88 -38.98 -6.48
N LYS A 255 2.95 -39.18 -5.53
CA LYS A 255 2.11 -40.38 -5.47
C LYS A 255 1.26 -40.57 -6.73
N GLU A 256 0.75 -39.46 -7.30
CA GLU A 256 -0.03 -39.45 -8.54
C GLU A 256 0.82 -39.59 -9.81
N GLY A 257 2.15 -39.66 -9.69
CA GLY A 257 3.07 -39.73 -10.83
C GLY A 257 3.11 -38.44 -11.67
N ARG A 258 2.58 -37.33 -11.15
CA ARG A 258 2.58 -36.03 -11.83
C ARG A 258 3.93 -35.35 -11.75
N CYS A 259 4.63 -35.54 -10.64
CA CYS A 259 5.94 -34.96 -10.41
C CYS A 259 6.92 -36.02 -9.90
N ARG A 260 8.22 -35.75 -10.05
CA ARG A 260 9.32 -36.52 -9.44
C ARG A 260 10.06 -35.65 -8.45
N LEU A 261 10.57 -36.28 -7.39
CA LEU A 261 11.41 -35.63 -6.40
C LEU A 261 12.84 -35.48 -6.93
N VAL A 262 13.40 -34.29 -6.82
CA VAL A 262 14.79 -33.98 -7.20
C VAL A 262 15.44 -33.09 -6.13
N LYS A 263 16.73 -32.81 -6.28
CA LYS A 263 17.43 -31.78 -5.50
C LYS A 263 17.81 -30.63 -6.42
N ASP A 264 17.68 -29.40 -5.93
CA ASP A 264 18.17 -28.22 -6.64
C ASP A 264 19.70 -28.09 -6.54
N GLU A 265 20.23 -27.03 -7.15
CA GLU A 265 21.66 -26.69 -7.13
C GLU A 265 22.25 -26.50 -5.72
N ARG A 266 21.41 -26.26 -4.71
CA ARG A 266 21.80 -26.13 -3.30
C ARG A 266 21.64 -27.43 -2.52
N GLY A 267 21.27 -28.53 -3.19
CA GLY A 267 21.02 -29.82 -2.57
C GLY A 267 19.70 -29.93 -1.81
N LEU A 268 18.83 -28.92 -1.92
CA LEU A 268 17.53 -28.88 -1.26
C LEU A 268 16.47 -29.59 -2.10
N TYR A 269 15.56 -30.32 -1.46
CA TYR A 269 14.53 -31.08 -2.19
C TYR A 269 13.55 -30.17 -2.93
N THR A 270 13.23 -30.50 -4.18
CA THR A 270 12.19 -29.86 -5.00
C THR A 270 11.46 -30.90 -5.87
N VAL A 271 10.39 -30.49 -6.55
CA VAL A 271 9.63 -31.37 -7.46
C VAL A 271 9.66 -30.85 -8.89
N GLU A 272 9.76 -31.76 -9.85
CA GLU A 272 9.69 -31.48 -11.28
C GLU A 272 8.52 -32.21 -11.93
N PRO A 273 7.79 -31.59 -12.88
CA PRO A 273 6.75 -32.27 -13.63
C PRO A 273 7.31 -33.44 -14.45
N VAL A 274 6.61 -34.57 -14.44
CA VAL A 274 6.91 -35.70 -15.33
C VAL A 274 6.29 -35.38 -16.69
N LYS A 275 7.13 -35.17 -17.72
CA LYS A 275 6.63 -35.00 -19.10
C LYS A 275 5.86 -36.26 -19.50
N LYS A 276 4.56 -36.12 -19.79
CA LYS A 276 3.80 -37.17 -20.46
C LYS A 276 4.35 -37.28 -21.88
N LYS A 277 4.80 -38.49 -22.25
CA LYS A 277 5.10 -38.83 -23.64
C LYS A 277 3.81 -38.86 -24.45
#